data_AF-A0A5N9DPF1-F1
#
_entry.id   AF-A0A5N9DPF1-F1
#
_cell.length_a   1.000
_cell.length_b   1.000
_cell.length_c   1.000
_cell.angle_alpha   90.00
_cell.angle_beta   90.00
_cell.angle_gamma   90.00
#
_symmetry.space_group_name_H-M   'P 1'
#
loop_
_entity.id
_entity.type
_entity.pdbx_description
1 polymer ?
#
loop_
_entity_poly.entity_id
_entity_poly.type
_entity_poly.pdbx_seq_one_letter_code
_entity_poly.pdbx_strand_id
1 'polypeptide(L)'
;MDIGEIAQIITGTATLIVALALLWQLRLQKKNLDIAHQDAERDLSLRSWQMMIDEIYLVIKNDDFRKIYDKRHKGFNSLSSEEASALENFFYILLGRINTDYRLGRVGKEEYYYRLHFERLMDSKAGIEFYESTGRDIFNYTPQKGKEEHLEFLQGLGDQIYEEITGNKFEPPARKHPRS
;
A
#
# COMPACT_ATOMS: atom_id res chain seq x y z
N MET A 1 68.94 8.77 -6.99
CA MET A 1 67.61 8.27 -6.57
C MET A 1 67.86 7.06 -5.71
N ASP A 2 67.46 7.14 -4.46
CA ASP A 2 67.67 6.07 -3.48
C ASP A 2 66.65 4.93 -3.69
N ILE A 3 67.01 3.72 -3.29
CA ILE A 3 66.14 2.53 -3.34
C ILE A 3 64.85 2.78 -2.54
N GLY A 4 64.93 3.52 -1.43
CA GLY A 4 63.77 3.92 -0.64
C GLY A 4 62.79 4.81 -1.42
N GLU A 5 63.30 5.77 -2.20
CA GLU A 5 62.49 6.65 -3.05
C GLU A 5 61.80 5.87 -4.18
N ILE A 6 62.53 4.94 -4.81
CA ILE A 6 61.99 4.04 -5.85
C ILE A 6 60.86 3.18 -5.27
N ALA A 7 61.08 2.57 -4.10
CA ALA A 7 60.10 1.73 -3.44
C ALA A 7 58.82 2.50 -3.11
N GLN A 8 58.93 3.73 -2.60
CA GLN A 8 57.79 4.57 -2.27
C GLN A 8 56.97 4.97 -3.50
N ILE A 9 57.62 5.26 -4.63
CA ILE A 9 56.94 5.54 -5.90
C ILE A 9 56.15 4.31 -6.38
N ILE A 10 56.74 3.12 -6.29
CA ILE A 10 56.08 1.86 -6.67
C ILE A 10 54.88 1.60 -5.76
N THR A 11 55.05 1.70 -4.45
CA THR A 11 53.96 1.49 -3.48
C THR A 11 52.84 2.51 -3.68
N GLY A 12 53.17 3.80 -3.82
CA GLY A 12 52.18 4.86 -4.05
C GLY A 12 51.41 4.65 -5.37
N THR A 13 52.09 4.22 -6.43
CA THR A 13 51.47 3.87 -7.71
C THR A 13 50.54 2.66 -7.56
N ALA A 14 50.96 1.62 -6.85
CA ALA A 14 50.14 0.44 -6.57
C ALA A 14 48.88 0.82 -5.76
N THR A 15 49.01 1.64 -4.71
CA THR A 15 47.88 2.15 -3.93
C THR A 15 46.92 2.95 -4.81
N LEU A 16 47.42 3.81 -5.70
CA LEU A 16 46.59 4.58 -6.62
C LEU A 16 45.81 3.68 -7.59
N ILE A 17 46.45 2.65 -8.16
CA ILE A 17 45.79 1.69 -9.04
C ILE A 17 44.65 0.96 -8.30
N VAL A 18 44.90 0.51 -7.08
CA VAL A 18 43.87 -0.15 -6.25
C VAL A 18 42.73 0.81 -5.94
N ALA A 19 43.02 2.06 -5.56
CA ALA A 19 41.99 3.06 -5.29
C ALA A 19 41.12 3.34 -6.52
N LEU A 20 41.70 3.44 -7.71
CA LEU A 20 40.96 3.60 -8.98
C LEU A 20 40.07 2.39 -9.27
N ALA A 21 40.57 1.17 -9.04
CA ALA A 21 39.78 -0.05 -9.18
C ALA A 21 38.60 -0.10 -8.20
N LEU A 22 38.79 0.31 -6.94
CA LEU A 22 37.72 0.41 -5.95
C LEU A 22 36.66 1.45 -6.34
N LEU A 23 37.08 2.63 -6.81
CA LEU A 23 36.15 3.66 -7.31
C LEU A 23 35.33 3.14 -8.50
N TRP A 24 35.96 2.37 -9.39
CA TRP A 24 35.27 1.72 -10.49
C TRP A 24 34.25 0.67 -10.00
N GLN A 25 34.63 -0.17 -9.03
CA GLN A 25 33.72 -1.14 -8.41
C GLN A 25 32.52 -0.47 -7.74
N LEU A 26 32.72 0.63 -7.01
CA LEU A 26 31.62 1.38 -6.37
C LEU A 26 30.64 1.93 -7.41
N ARG A 27 31.12 2.39 -8.57
CA ARG A 27 30.24 2.83 -9.68
C ARG A 27 29.41 1.68 -10.23
N LEU A 28 30.02 0.50 -10.41
CA LEU A 28 29.30 -0.68 -10.87
C LEU A 28 28.27 -1.17 -9.83
N GLN A 29 28.64 -1.17 -8.54
CA GLN A 29 27.73 -1.53 -7.45
C GLN A 29 26.54 -0.58 -7.38
N LYS A 30 26.76 0.73 -7.52
CA LYS A 30 25.67 1.71 -7.57
C LYS A 30 24.70 1.41 -8.72
N LYS A 31 25.22 1.17 -9.93
CA LYS A 31 24.38 0.82 -11.09
C LYS A 31 23.57 -0.45 -10.84
N ASN A 32 24.17 -1.48 -10.25
CA ASN A 32 23.48 -2.72 -9.94
C ASN A 32 22.41 -2.54 -8.86
N LEU A 33 22.68 -1.69 -7.86
CA LEU A 33 21.71 -1.32 -6.83
C LEU A 33 20.52 -0.57 -7.45
N ASP A 34 20.77 0.37 -8.36
CA ASP A 34 19.72 1.12 -9.05
C ASP A 34 18.82 0.17 -9.88
N ILE A 35 19.42 -0.79 -10.59
CA ILE A 35 18.67 -1.82 -11.34
C ILE A 35 17.85 -2.69 -10.38
N ALA A 36 18.46 -3.19 -9.31
CA ALA A 36 17.78 -4.03 -8.33
C ALA A 36 16.61 -3.29 -7.66
N HIS A 37 16.76 -1.99 -7.42
CA HIS A 37 15.69 -1.15 -6.90
C HIS A 37 14.53 -1.03 -7.88
N GLN A 38 14.82 -0.74 -9.16
CA GLN A 38 13.79 -0.69 -10.21
C GLN A 38 13.07 -2.03 -10.40
N ASP A 39 13.79 -3.14 -10.33
CA ASP A 39 13.19 -4.47 -10.46
C ASP A 39 12.30 -4.81 -9.25
N ALA A 40 12.69 -4.41 -8.04
CA ALA A 40 11.86 -4.54 -6.85
C ALA A 40 10.57 -3.71 -6.96
N GLU A 41 10.65 -2.46 -7.45
CA GLU A 41 9.47 -1.62 -7.69
C GLU A 41 8.53 -2.23 -8.73
N ARG A 42 9.07 -2.81 -9.81
CA ARG A 42 8.29 -3.49 -10.85
C ARG A 42 7.60 -4.74 -10.31
N ASP A 43 8.32 -5.59 -9.59
CA ASP A 43 7.76 -6.82 -8.99
C ASP A 43 6.64 -6.47 -8.01
N LEU A 44 6.83 -5.46 -7.17
CA LEU A 44 5.80 -4.96 -6.24
C LEU A 44 4.59 -4.39 -6.99
N SER A 45 4.84 -3.66 -8.09
CA SER A 45 3.81 -3.13 -8.98
C SER A 45 2.92 -4.24 -9.55
N LEU A 46 3.54 -5.28 -10.11
CA LEU A 46 2.88 -6.43 -10.70
C LEU A 46 2.15 -7.28 -9.65
N ARG A 47 2.72 -7.50 -8.47
CA ARG A 47 2.07 -8.29 -7.40
C ARG A 47 0.80 -7.65 -6.88
N SER A 48 0.82 -6.36 -6.56
CA SER A 48 -0.39 -5.67 -6.10
C SER A 48 -1.42 -5.52 -7.24
N TRP A 49 -0.99 -5.40 -8.50
CA TRP A 49 -1.90 -5.50 -9.64
C TRP A 49 -2.55 -6.88 -9.74
N GLN A 50 -1.78 -7.96 -9.55
CA GLN A 50 -2.32 -9.32 -9.52
C GLN A 50 -3.33 -9.50 -8.39
N MET A 51 -3.05 -8.97 -7.20
CA MET A 51 -4.03 -8.97 -6.09
C MET A 51 -5.33 -8.26 -6.48
N MET A 52 -5.25 -7.12 -7.18
CA MET A 52 -6.44 -6.44 -7.70
C MET A 52 -7.24 -7.32 -8.66
N ILE A 53 -6.55 -8.00 -9.58
CA ILE A 53 -7.18 -8.91 -10.54
C ILE A 53 -7.86 -10.05 -9.80
N ASP A 54 -7.21 -10.64 -8.80
CA ASP A 54 -7.74 -11.75 -8.02
C ASP A 54 -9.02 -11.34 -7.26
N GLU A 55 -9.06 -10.14 -6.69
CA GLU A 55 -10.27 -9.55 -6.07
C GLU A 55 -11.42 -9.41 -7.08
N ILE A 56 -11.13 -8.90 -8.28
CA ILE A 56 -12.13 -8.78 -9.37
C ILE A 56 -12.60 -10.16 -9.82
N TYR A 57 -11.67 -11.10 -9.98
CA TYR A 57 -11.96 -12.46 -10.43
C TYR A 57 -12.74 -13.25 -9.41
N LEU A 58 -12.62 -12.97 -8.11
CA LEU A 58 -13.50 -13.56 -7.10
C LEU A 58 -14.96 -13.26 -7.42
N VAL A 59 -15.30 -12.01 -7.77
CA VAL A 59 -16.66 -11.61 -8.16
C VAL A 59 -17.08 -12.24 -9.50
N ILE A 60 -16.16 -12.38 -10.45
CA ILE A 60 -16.46 -12.90 -11.81
C ILE A 60 -16.56 -14.43 -11.85
N LYS A 61 -15.79 -15.16 -11.03
CA LYS A 61 -15.63 -16.61 -11.14
C LYS A 61 -16.33 -17.39 -10.04
N ASN A 62 -16.62 -16.78 -8.89
CA ASN A 62 -17.32 -17.44 -7.80
C ASN A 62 -18.80 -17.03 -7.81
N ASP A 63 -19.68 -17.92 -8.26
CA ASP A 63 -21.12 -17.65 -8.40
C ASP A 63 -21.79 -17.34 -7.07
N ASP A 64 -21.39 -17.98 -5.98
CA ASP A 64 -21.98 -17.76 -4.67
C ASP A 64 -21.54 -16.42 -4.08
N PHE A 65 -20.25 -16.10 -4.17
CA PHE A 65 -19.76 -14.80 -3.76
C PHE A 65 -20.34 -13.67 -4.61
N ARG A 66 -20.56 -13.90 -5.92
CA ARG A 66 -21.20 -12.91 -6.79
C ARG A 66 -22.60 -12.53 -6.32
N LYS A 67 -23.39 -13.50 -5.82
CA LYS A 67 -24.72 -13.24 -5.25
C LYS A 67 -24.62 -12.39 -3.98
N ILE A 68 -23.62 -12.63 -3.14
CA ILE A 68 -23.32 -11.80 -1.96
C ILE A 68 -22.93 -10.39 -2.39
N TYR A 69 -22.01 -10.30 -3.36
CA TYR A 69 -21.50 -9.03 -3.88
C TYR A 69 -22.60 -8.20 -4.56
N ASP A 70 -23.60 -8.81 -5.19
CA ASP A 70 -24.76 -8.08 -5.75
C ASP A 70 -25.63 -7.45 -4.64
N LYS A 71 -25.84 -8.18 -3.54
CA LYS A 71 -26.62 -7.70 -2.38
C LYS A 71 -25.97 -6.51 -1.66
N ARG A 72 -24.67 -6.23 -1.86
CA ARG A 72 -23.95 -5.13 -1.18
C ARG A 72 -24.65 -3.77 -1.32
N HIS A 73 -25.35 -3.53 -2.43
CA HIS A 73 -26.10 -2.28 -2.65
C HIS A 73 -27.30 -2.10 -1.71
N LYS A 74 -27.80 -3.19 -1.11
CA LYS A 74 -28.91 -3.17 -0.13
C LYS A 74 -28.44 -2.97 1.32
N GLY A 75 -27.13 -3.02 1.57
CA GLY A 75 -26.52 -2.91 2.91
C GLY A 75 -26.41 -4.25 3.64
N PHE A 76 -25.64 -4.27 4.74
CA PHE A 76 -25.37 -5.47 5.54
C PHE A 76 -26.63 -6.10 6.13
N ASN A 77 -27.65 -5.30 6.44
CA ASN A 77 -28.93 -5.80 6.96
C ASN A 77 -29.68 -6.73 5.98
N SER A 78 -29.29 -6.74 4.70
CA SER A 78 -29.87 -7.65 3.69
C SER A 78 -29.14 -8.99 3.56
N LEU A 79 -28.03 -9.15 4.28
CA LEU A 79 -27.15 -10.31 4.22
C LEU A 79 -27.39 -11.23 5.42
N SER A 80 -27.19 -12.53 5.24
CA SER A 80 -27.02 -13.42 6.39
C SER A 80 -25.72 -13.09 7.14
N SER A 81 -25.55 -13.59 8.37
CA SER A 81 -24.29 -13.38 9.12
C SER A 81 -23.07 -13.95 8.39
N GLU A 82 -23.23 -15.04 7.65
CA GLU A 82 -22.14 -15.64 6.88
C GLU A 82 -21.82 -14.79 5.64
N GLU A 83 -22.85 -14.32 4.94
CA GLU A 83 -22.70 -13.45 3.78
C GLU A 83 -22.06 -12.11 4.16
N ALA A 84 -22.49 -11.52 5.28
CA ALA A 84 -21.92 -10.30 5.82
C ALA A 84 -20.44 -10.49 6.15
N SER A 85 -20.08 -11.58 6.85
CA SER A 85 -18.69 -11.90 7.18
C SER A 85 -17.82 -12.05 5.92
N ALA A 86 -18.32 -12.74 4.88
CA ALA A 86 -17.59 -12.88 3.62
C ALA A 86 -17.36 -11.52 2.93
N LEU A 87 -18.37 -10.66 2.92
CA LEU A 87 -18.27 -9.33 2.30
C LEU A 87 -17.37 -8.38 3.12
N GLU A 88 -17.46 -8.40 4.44
CA GLU A 88 -16.58 -7.63 5.34
C GLU A 88 -15.11 -8.01 5.14
N ASN A 89 -14.80 -9.30 5.05
CA ASN A 89 -13.43 -9.77 4.79
C ASN A 89 -12.94 -9.31 3.41
N PHE A 90 -13.80 -9.32 2.40
CA PHE A 90 -13.48 -8.79 1.08
C PHE A 90 -13.13 -7.29 1.14
N PHE A 91 -13.95 -6.48 1.83
CA PHE A 91 -13.66 -5.05 2.02
C PHE A 91 -12.42 -4.79 2.88
N TYR A 92 -12.19 -5.62 3.91
CA TYR A 92 -11.00 -5.55 4.75
C TYR A 92 -9.73 -5.79 3.93
N ILE A 93 -9.73 -6.77 3.02
CA ILE A 93 -8.60 -7.04 2.12
C ILE A 93 -8.34 -5.83 1.20
N LEU A 94 -9.38 -5.22 0.63
CA LEU A 94 -9.24 -4.02 -0.20
C LEU A 94 -8.54 -2.88 0.55
N LEU A 95 -8.99 -2.57 1.78
CA LEU A 95 -8.39 -1.51 2.57
C LEU A 95 -6.99 -1.87 3.12
N GLY A 96 -6.79 -3.12 3.50
CA GLY A 96 -5.49 -3.64 3.93
C GLY A 96 -4.43 -3.56 2.83
N ARG A 97 -4.84 -3.79 1.58
CA ARG A 97 -3.98 -3.63 0.41
C ARG A 97 -3.57 -2.18 0.21
N ILE A 98 -4.49 -1.22 0.21
CA ILE A 98 -4.10 0.19 0.00
C ILE A 98 -3.29 0.77 1.15
N ASN A 99 -3.53 0.31 2.40
CA ASN A 99 -2.67 0.63 3.53
C ASN A 99 -1.22 0.16 3.27
N THR A 100 -1.08 -1.07 2.76
CA THR A 100 0.22 -1.65 2.41
C THR A 100 0.88 -0.90 1.27
N ASP A 101 0.15 -0.63 0.18
CA ASP A 101 0.63 0.12 -0.98
C ASP A 101 1.11 1.53 -0.58
N TYR A 102 0.38 2.23 0.30
CA TYR A 102 0.77 3.55 0.80
C TYR A 102 2.07 3.50 1.61
N ARG A 103 2.21 2.53 2.52
CA ARG A 103 3.43 2.33 3.31
C ARG A 103 4.66 2.05 2.46
N LEU A 104 4.45 1.44 1.29
CA LEU A 104 5.51 1.12 0.33
C LEU A 104 5.78 2.28 -0.66
N GLY A 105 5.07 3.40 -0.54
CA GLY A 105 5.26 4.55 -1.43
C GLY A 105 4.81 4.29 -2.86
N ARG A 106 3.88 3.35 -3.06
CA ARG A 106 3.45 2.93 -4.39
C ARG A 106 2.88 4.12 -5.18
N VAL A 107 3.25 4.20 -6.46
CA VAL A 107 2.86 5.28 -7.39
C VAL A 107 3.13 6.67 -6.79
N GLY A 108 4.23 6.85 -6.05
CA GLY A 108 4.57 8.15 -5.46
C GLY A 108 3.55 8.69 -4.45
N LYS A 109 2.65 7.84 -3.91
CA LYS A 109 1.51 8.24 -3.06
C LYS A 109 0.50 9.18 -3.75
N GLU A 110 0.37 9.11 -5.07
CA GLU A 110 -0.55 9.95 -5.84
C GLU A 110 -2.03 9.70 -5.45
N GLU A 111 -2.78 10.76 -5.15
CA GLU A 111 -4.16 10.69 -4.63
C GLU A 111 -5.09 9.87 -5.53
N TYR A 112 -5.01 10.07 -6.84
CA TYR A 112 -5.91 9.40 -7.80
C TYR A 112 -5.89 7.87 -7.68
N TYR A 113 -4.73 7.30 -7.34
CA TYR A 113 -4.58 5.85 -7.18
C TYR A 113 -5.41 5.36 -6.00
N TYR A 114 -5.29 6.02 -4.84
CA TYR A 114 -5.99 5.62 -3.62
C TYR A 114 -7.48 5.97 -3.67
N ARG A 115 -7.84 7.08 -4.33
CA ARG A 115 -9.22 7.50 -4.55
C ARG A 115 -10.02 6.42 -5.26
N LEU A 116 -9.49 5.84 -6.34
CA LEU A 116 -10.14 4.75 -7.08
C LEU A 116 -10.51 3.57 -6.18
N HIS A 117 -9.67 3.25 -5.20
CA HIS A 117 -9.93 2.14 -4.28
C HIS A 117 -11.02 2.46 -3.26
N PHE A 118 -11.02 3.67 -2.71
CA PHE A 118 -12.07 4.13 -1.81
C PHE A 118 -13.41 4.28 -2.53
N GLU A 119 -13.44 4.84 -3.74
CA GLU A 119 -14.64 4.92 -4.57
C GLU A 119 -15.19 3.53 -4.89
N ARG A 120 -14.31 2.55 -5.19
CA ARG A 120 -14.73 1.16 -5.40
C ARG A 120 -15.29 0.51 -4.14
N LEU A 121 -14.71 0.78 -2.97
CA LEU A 121 -15.26 0.31 -1.70
C LEU A 121 -16.64 0.91 -1.46
N MET A 122 -16.75 2.23 -1.55
CA MET A 122 -17.96 2.99 -1.21
C MET A 122 -18.97 3.10 -2.37
N ASP A 123 -18.83 2.25 -3.40
CA ASP A 123 -19.78 2.13 -4.52
C ASP A 123 -21.14 1.55 -4.11
N SER A 124 -21.30 1.22 -2.83
CA SER A 124 -22.44 0.51 -2.29
C SER A 124 -22.73 0.86 -0.84
N LYS A 125 -23.99 0.65 -0.45
CA LYS A 125 -24.45 0.88 0.91
C LYS A 125 -23.66 0.07 1.94
N ALA A 126 -23.41 -1.22 1.69
CA ALA A 126 -22.60 -2.04 2.60
C ALA A 126 -21.14 -1.54 2.68
N GLY A 127 -20.58 -1.03 1.58
CA GLY A 127 -19.24 -0.45 1.60
C GLY A 127 -19.14 0.81 2.47
N ILE A 128 -20.15 1.68 2.41
CA ILE A 128 -20.27 2.87 3.26
C ILE A 128 -20.43 2.45 4.73
N GLU A 129 -21.36 1.53 5.03
CA GLU A 129 -21.56 0.99 6.39
C GLU A 129 -20.29 0.32 6.94
N PHE A 130 -19.52 -0.35 6.08
CA PHE A 130 -18.22 -0.93 6.45
C PHE A 130 -17.21 0.15 6.78
N TYR A 131 -17.11 1.19 5.95
CA TYR A 131 -16.20 2.32 6.18
C TYR A 131 -16.47 3.00 7.52
N GLU A 132 -17.74 3.27 7.82
CA GLU A 132 -18.22 3.87 9.08
C GLU A 132 -17.91 3.03 10.32
N SER A 133 -18.09 1.71 10.22
CA SER A 133 -17.97 0.81 11.37
C SER A 133 -16.55 0.37 11.66
N THR A 134 -15.78 0.03 10.63
CA THR A 134 -14.48 -0.66 10.78
C THR A 134 -13.44 -0.12 9.82
N GLY A 135 -13.81 0.13 8.56
CA GLY A 135 -12.87 0.35 7.46
C GLY A 135 -11.94 1.54 7.68
N ARG A 136 -12.48 2.67 8.16
CA ARG A 136 -11.67 3.86 8.47
C ARG A 136 -10.60 3.60 9.54
N ASP A 137 -10.92 2.78 10.53
CA ASP A 137 -10.05 2.54 11.68
C ASP A 137 -8.95 1.51 11.42
N ILE A 138 -9.00 0.78 10.29
CA ILE A 138 -7.92 -0.15 9.88
C ILE A 138 -6.58 0.58 9.77
N PHE A 139 -6.58 1.86 9.37
CA PHE A 139 -5.36 2.65 9.24
C PHE A 139 -4.74 3.06 10.59
N ASN A 140 -5.45 2.89 11.71
CA ASN A 140 -4.91 3.20 13.04
C ASN A 140 -3.76 2.26 13.45
N TYR A 141 -3.66 1.09 12.83
CA TYR A 141 -2.66 0.04 13.09
C TYR A 141 -1.39 0.18 12.23
N THR A 142 -1.02 1.41 11.89
CA THR A 142 0.14 1.75 11.04
C THR A 142 1.42 2.01 11.87
N PRO A 143 2.61 1.91 11.26
CA PRO A 143 3.87 2.17 11.95
C PRO A 143 3.90 3.57 12.60
N GLN A 144 4.49 3.69 13.79
CA GLN A 144 4.54 4.95 14.55
C GLN A 144 5.21 6.09 13.76
N LYS A 145 6.26 5.77 13.00
CA LYS A 145 6.96 6.74 12.15
C LYS A 145 6.10 7.07 10.93
N GLY A 146 5.73 8.34 10.77
CA GLY A 146 4.88 8.81 9.66
C GLY A 146 3.39 8.49 9.85
N LYS A 147 2.97 8.12 11.07
CA LYS A 147 1.57 7.80 11.39
C LYS A 147 0.62 8.96 11.10
N GLU A 148 1.00 10.19 11.49
CA GLU A 148 0.17 11.38 11.28
C GLU A 148 -0.08 11.62 9.80
N GLU A 149 0.97 11.70 8.97
CA GLU A 149 0.86 11.84 7.50
C GLU A 149 0.05 10.70 6.87
N HIS A 150 0.27 9.46 7.32
CA HIS A 150 -0.45 8.30 6.82
C HIS A 150 -1.95 8.39 7.12
N LEU A 151 -2.30 8.72 8.36
CA LEU A 151 -3.70 8.86 8.79
C LEU A 151 -4.37 10.05 8.12
N GLU A 152 -3.71 11.20 8.10
CA GLU A 152 -4.20 12.41 7.43
C GLU A 152 -4.50 12.12 5.96
N PHE A 153 -3.62 11.40 5.27
CA PHE A 153 -3.85 11.04 3.87
C PHE A 153 -4.97 10.00 3.70
N LEU A 154 -4.86 8.80 4.28
CA LEU A 154 -5.80 7.72 3.98
C LEU A 154 -7.15 7.91 4.66
N GLN A 155 -7.20 8.38 5.91
CA GLN A 155 -8.48 8.72 6.54
C GLN A 155 -9.04 9.99 5.93
N GLY A 156 -8.24 11.03 5.70
CA GLY A 156 -8.73 12.28 5.09
C GLY A 156 -9.31 12.06 3.70
N LEU A 157 -8.64 11.27 2.84
CA LEU A 157 -9.17 10.94 1.52
C LEU A 157 -10.44 10.09 1.60
N GLY A 158 -10.48 9.09 2.49
CA GLY A 158 -11.67 8.28 2.69
C GLY A 158 -12.85 9.10 3.23
N ASP A 159 -12.59 10.00 4.20
CA ASP A 159 -13.59 10.90 4.79
C ASP A 159 -14.11 11.87 3.73
N GLN A 160 -13.23 12.41 2.87
CA GLN A 160 -13.62 13.26 1.75
C GLN A 160 -14.55 12.52 0.77
N ILE A 161 -14.19 11.30 0.37
CA ILE A 161 -15.01 10.51 -0.58
C ILE A 161 -16.34 10.11 0.06
N TYR A 162 -16.33 9.78 1.35
CA TYR A 162 -17.54 9.54 2.12
C TYR A 162 -18.46 10.77 2.10
N GLU A 163 -17.92 11.97 2.33
CA GLU A 163 -18.65 13.24 2.26
C GLU A 163 -19.21 13.50 0.86
N GLU A 164 -18.42 13.27 -0.19
CA GLU A 164 -18.82 13.43 -1.59
C GLU A 164 -19.99 12.49 -1.97
N ILE A 165 -19.98 11.26 -1.47
CA ILE A 165 -21.00 10.24 -1.80
C ILE A 165 -22.26 10.41 -0.95
N THR A 166 -22.12 10.66 0.35
CA THR A 166 -23.25 10.67 1.30
C THR A 166 -23.86 12.05 1.52
N GLY A 167 -23.10 13.12 1.26
CA GLY A 167 -23.44 14.49 1.62
C GLY A 167 -23.31 14.79 3.13
N ASN A 168 -22.85 13.83 3.93
CA ASN A 168 -22.71 13.98 5.38
C ASN A 168 -21.24 14.02 5.76
N LYS A 169 -20.89 14.87 6.73
CA LYS A 169 -19.57 14.84 7.35
C LYS A 169 -19.34 13.54 8.07
N PHE A 170 -18.14 12.98 7.92
CA PHE A 170 -17.78 11.80 8.68
C PHE A 170 -17.62 12.15 10.16
N GLU A 171 -18.50 11.62 11.01
CA GLU A 171 -18.37 11.72 12.46
C GLU A 171 -17.93 10.35 13.00
N PRO A 172 -16.67 10.21 13.47
CA PRO A 172 -16.21 8.94 13.99
C PRO A 172 -17.07 8.52 15.17
N PRO A 173 -17.56 7.25 15.20
CA PRO A 173 -18.35 6.77 16.32
C PRO A 173 -17.55 6.93 17.61
N ALA A 174 -18.20 7.44 18.67
CA ALA A 174 -17.57 7.60 19.98
C ALA A 174 -16.88 6.30 20.38
N ARG A 175 -15.53 6.33 20.44
CA ARG A 175 -14.67 5.14 20.60
C ARG A 175 -15.23 4.22 21.68
N LYS A 176 -15.90 3.13 21.29
CA LYS A 176 -16.09 2.01 22.21
C LYS A 176 -14.75 1.32 22.28
N HIS A 177 -14.16 1.31 23.47
CA HIS A 177 -12.88 0.67 23.76
C HIS A 177 -12.70 -0.64 22.99
N PRO A 178 -11.50 -0.93 22.45
CA PRO A 178 -11.25 -2.19 21.76
C PRO A 178 -11.61 -3.34 22.70
N ARG A 179 -12.43 -4.27 22.20
CA ARG A 179 -12.72 -5.51 22.91
C ARG A 179 -11.37 -6.19 23.22
N SER A 180 -11.13 -6.39 24.51
CA SER A 180 -10.04 -7.16 25.10
C SER A 180 -9.96 -8.58 24.57
#